data_AF-A0ABD0RLP4-F1
#
_entry.id   AF-A0ABD0RLP4-F1
#
_cell.length_a   1.000
_cell.length_b   1.000
_cell.length_c   1.000
_cell.angle_alpha   90.00
_cell.angle_beta   90.00
_cell.angle_gamma   90.00
#
_symmetry.space_group_name_H-M   'P 1'
#
loop_
_entity.id
_entity.type
_entity.pdbx_description
1 polymer ?
#
loop_
_entity_poly.entity_id
_entity_poly.type
_entity_poly.pdbx_seq_one_letter_code
_entity_poly.pdbx_strand_id
1 'polypeptide(L)'
;DSDGLSVLEQLGLDQNSDFSDSSVQQRLDEQRERIRREIRKELKIKAGAENLRRATTDKRNAQQVDSQLRSSSRKLDSLHAQLQELDAHIVVKGHDDSK
;
A
#
# COMPACT_ATOMS: atom_id res chain seq x y z
N ASP A 1 -2.62 -10.55 -12.31
CA ASP A 1 -3.47 -9.42 -11.91
C ASP A 1 -4.19 -9.75 -10.61
N SER A 2 -3.64 -9.29 -9.48
CA SER A 2 -4.28 -9.35 -8.15
C SER A 2 -4.92 -8.00 -7.77
N ASP A 3 -4.83 -7.00 -8.64
CA ASP A 3 -5.19 -5.60 -8.37
C ASP A 3 -6.69 -5.32 -8.23
N GLY A 4 -7.54 -6.35 -8.26
CA GLY A 4 -9.00 -6.21 -8.11
C GLY A 4 -9.55 -6.71 -6.77
N LEU A 5 -8.76 -7.44 -5.97
CA LEU A 5 -9.21 -7.98 -4.68
C LEU A 5 -8.87 -7.02 -3.55
N SER A 6 -9.87 -6.76 -2.70
CA SER A 6 -9.72 -5.98 -1.47
C SER A 6 -8.66 -6.60 -0.55
N VAL A 7 -8.06 -5.80 0.33
CA VAL A 7 -7.01 -6.30 1.24
C VAL A 7 -7.57 -7.36 2.18
N LEU A 8 -8.84 -7.23 2.57
CA LEU A 8 -9.52 -8.22 3.39
C LEU A 8 -9.67 -9.55 2.67
N GLU A 9 -10.09 -9.54 1.40
CA GLU A 9 -10.18 -10.77 0.58
C GLU A 9 -8.82 -11.45 0.40
N GLN A 10 -7.73 -10.69 0.27
CA GLN A 10 -6.37 -11.24 0.20
C GLN A 10 -5.96 -11.95 1.50
N LEU A 11 -6.56 -11.57 2.63
CA LEU A 11 -6.39 -12.21 3.92
C LEU A 11 -7.37 -13.36 4.17
N GLY A 12 -8.28 -13.62 3.23
CA GLY A 12 -9.40 -14.55 3.42
C GLY A 12 -10.40 -14.06 4.46
N LEU A 13 -10.45 -12.75 4.71
CA LEU A 13 -11.40 -12.11 5.61
C LEU A 13 -12.56 -11.54 4.78
N ASP A 14 -13.75 -11.64 5.35
CA ASP A 14 -14.99 -11.12 4.80
C ASP A 14 -15.69 -10.20 5.83
N GLN A 15 -16.85 -9.66 5.48
CA GLN A 15 -17.62 -8.79 6.38
C GLN A 15 -18.16 -9.53 7.63
N ASN A 16 -18.15 -10.86 7.63
CA ASN A 16 -18.61 -11.69 8.74
C ASN A 16 -17.48 -12.14 9.67
N SER A 17 -16.24 -11.83 9.33
CA SER A 17 -15.06 -12.22 10.09
C SER A 17 -15.06 -11.54 11.46
N ASP A 18 -14.71 -12.29 12.51
CA ASP A 18 -14.60 -11.72 13.85
C ASP A 18 -13.31 -10.90 13.97
N PHE A 19 -13.42 -9.60 13.69
CA PHE A 19 -12.32 -8.65 13.87
C PHE A 19 -11.93 -8.45 15.35
N SER A 20 -12.61 -9.06 16.33
CA SER A 20 -12.15 -9.11 17.73
C SER A 20 -11.09 -10.16 17.98
N ASP A 21 -11.05 -11.19 17.12
CA ASP A 21 -10.16 -12.33 17.29
C ASP A 21 -8.71 -11.85 17.23
N SER A 22 -7.91 -12.22 18.23
CA SER A 22 -6.50 -11.85 18.34
C SER A 22 -5.70 -12.33 17.14
N SER A 23 -6.06 -13.47 16.55
CA SER A 23 -5.43 -14.00 15.34
C SER A 23 -5.76 -13.17 14.10
N VAL A 24 -6.98 -12.65 13.99
CA VAL A 24 -7.40 -11.74 12.91
C VAL A 24 -6.71 -10.39 13.07
N GLN A 25 -6.69 -9.83 14.29
CA GLN A 25 -5.97 -8.59 14.61
C GLN A 25 -4.48 -8.69 14.28
N GLN A 26 -3.82 -9.79 14.67
CA GLN A 26 -2.41 -10.00 14.33
C GLN A 26 -2.18 -10.03 12.82
N ARG A 27 -3.04 -10.70 12.04
CA ARG A 27 -2.94 -10.74 10.57
C ARG A 27 -3.11 -9.35 9.95
N LEU A 28 -4.06 -8.56 10.46
CA LEU A 28 -4.27 -7.18 10.00
C LEU A 28 -3.05 -6.30 10.29
N ASP A 29 -2.50 -6.37 11.51
CA ASP A 29 -1.29 -5.63 11.88
C ASP A 29 -0.08 -6.03 11.03
N GLU A 30 0.10 -7.33 10.78
CA GLU A 30 1.16 -7.84 9.91
C GLU A 30 1.03 -7.32 8.47
N GLN A 31 -0.18 -7.32 7.89
CA GLN A 31 -0.39 -6.74 6.56
C GLN A 31 -0.20 -5.22 6.55
N ARG A 32 -0.67 -4.53 7.58
CA ARG A 32 -0.49 -3.08 7.73
C ARG A 32 0.99 -2.71 7.74
N GLU A 33 1.79 -3.43 8.52
CA GLU A 33 3.24 -3.22 8.55
C GLU A 33 3.94 -3.64 7.26
N ARG A 34 3.46 -4.69 6.59
CA ARG A 34 3.94 -5.05 5.24
C ARG A 34 3.69 -3.94 4.24
N ILE A 35 2.46 -3.41 4.17
CA ILE A 35 2.09 -2.32 3.25
C ILE A 35 2.92 -1.07 3.56
N ARG A 36 3.05 -0.68 4.84
CA ARG A 36 3.92 0.45 5.24
C ARG A 36 5.37 0.26 4.84
N ARG A 37 5.92 -0.96 4.96
CA ARG A 37 7.28 -1.28 4.49
C ARG A 37 7.38 -1.15 2.98
N GLU A 38 6.39 -1.63 2.23
CA GLU A 38 6.37 -1.50 0.77
C GLU A 38 6.25 -0.03 0.33
N ILE A 39 5.43 0.80 0.98
CA ILE A 39 5.36 2.25 0.71
C ILE A 39 6.73 2.89 0.91
N ARG A 40 7.43 2.61 2.02
CA ARG A 40 8.76 3.16 2.28
C ARG A 40 9.78 2.74 1.21
N LYS A 41 9.73 1.49 0.75
CA LYS A 41 10.61 1.01 -0.34
C LYS A 41 10.27 1.70 -1.66
N GLU A 42 8.99 1.78 -1.99
CA GLU A 42 8.52 2.36 -3.24
C GLU A 42 8.83 3.86 -3.31
N LEU A 43 8.71 4.60 -2.20
CA LEU A 43 9.15 5.99 -2.11
C LEU A 43 10.65 6.16 -2.38
N LYS A 44 11.50 5.26 -1.86
CA LYS A 44 12.94 5.27 -2.16
C LYS A 44 13.23 4.99 -3.63
N ILE A 45 12.50 4.05 -4.23
CA ILE A 45 12.61 3.74 -5.65
C ILE A 45 12.19 4.95 -6.49
N LYS A 46 11.05 5.58 -6.17
CA LYS A 46 10.56 6.79 -6.83
C LYS A 46 11.59 7.92 -6.75
N ALA A 47 12.11 8.22 -5.56
CA ALA A 47 13.15 9.24 -5.37
C ALA A 47 14.42 8.93 -6.18
N GLY A 48 14.86 7.66 -6.21
CA GLY A 48 15.97 7.21 -7.03
C GLY A 48 15.73 7.41 -8.53
N ALA A 49 14.54 7.04 -9.01
CA ALA A 49 14.12 7.25 -10.40
C ALA A 49 14.01 8.74 -10.76
N GLU A 50 13.53 9.59 -9.84
CA GLU A 50 13.49 11.04 -10.04
C GLU A 50 14.90 11.63 -10.18
N ASN A 51 15.85 11.16 -9.36
CA ASN A 51 17.23 11.56 -9.47
C ASN A 51 17.87 11.09 -10.78
N LEU A 52 17.64 9.82 -11.16
CA LEU A 52 18.07 9.29 -12.45
C LEU A 52 17.48 10.07 -13.62
N ARG A 53 16.20 10.46 -13.55
CA ARG A 53 15.55 11.26 -14.58
C ARG A 53 16.25 12.61 -14.75
N ARG A 54 16.58 13.28 -13.64
CA ARG A 54 17.31 14.57 -13.67
C ARG A 54 18.71 14.45 -14.26
N ALA A 55 19.39 13.34 -14.00
CA ALA A 55 20.74 13.08 -14.53
C ALA A 55 20.75 12.58 -15.98
N THR A 56 19.62 12.11 -16.50
CA THR A 56 19.54 11.50 -17.84
C THR A 56 19.31 12.55 -18.91
N THR A 57 20.24 12.63 -19.87
CA THR A 57 20.15 13.51 -21.04
C THR A 57 19.70 12.77 -22.32
N ASP A 58 19.85 11.45 -22.35
CA ASP A 58 19.43 10.61 -23.48
C ASP A 58 17.90 10.43 -23.51
N LYS A 59 17.29 10.68 -24.67
CA LYS A 59 15.83 10.68 -24.83
C LYS A 59 15.19 9.30 -24.62
N ARG A 60 15.86 8.21 -25.02
CA ARG A 60 15.32 6.85 -24.87
C ARG A 60 15.36 6.41 -23.41
N ASN A 61 16.48 6.64 -22.75
CA ASN A 61 16.63 6.35 -21.32
C ASN A 61 15.67 7.20 -20.49
N ALA A 62 15.49 8.47 -20.87
CA ALA A 62 14.54 9.36 -20.23
C ALA A 62 13.12 8.74 -20.26
N GLN A 63 12.64 8.30 -21.43
CA GLN A 63 11.32 7.66 -21.56
C GLN A 63 11.16 6.41 -20.67
N GLN A 64 12.22 5.59 -20.54
CA GLN A 64 12.21 4.42 -19.68
C GLN A 64 12.07 4.82 -18.20
N VAL A 65 12.83 5.83 -17.75
CA VAL A 65 12.73 6.33 -16.37
C VAL A 65 11.35 6.94 -16.10
N ASP A 66 10.75 7.67 -17.05
CA ASP A 66 9.38 8.18 -16.91
C ASP A 66 8.37 7.05 -16.74
N SER A 67 8.56 5.95 -17.48
CA SER A 67 7.71 4.76 -17.34
C SER A 67 7.83 4.17 -15.93
N GLN A 68 9.04 4.06 -15.40
CA GLN A 68 9.28 3.61 -14.04
C GLN A 68 8.63 4.52 -13.00
N LEU A 69 8.72 5.85 -13.17
CA LEU A 69 8.08 6.82 -12.28
C LEU A 69 6.55 6.69 -12.27
N ARG A 70 5.93 6.49 -13.43
CA ARG A 70 4.48 6.25 -13.53
C ARG A 70 4.09 4.95 -12.84
N SER A 71 4.81 3.86 -13.08
CA SER A 71 4.54 2.57 -12.44
C SER A 71 4.71 2.65 -10.93
N SER A 72 5.76 3.31 -10.45
CA SER A 72 6.01 3.51 -9.02
C SER A 72 4.92 4.33 -8.35
N SER A 73 4.46 5.41 -9.02
CA SER A 73 3.35 6.23 -8.50
C SER A 73 2.04 5.44 -8.41
N ARG A 74 1.69 4.67 -9.45
CA ARG A 74 0.49 3.80 -9.42
C ARG A 74 0.55 2.77 -8.30
N LYS A 75 1.73 2.18 -8.06
CA LYS A 75 1.93 1.23 -6.97
C LYS A 75 1.78 1.90 -5.60
N LEU A 76 2.30 3.12 -5.42
CA LEU A 76 2.08 3.89 -4.21
C LEU A 76 0.60 4.17 -3.98
N ASP A 77 -0.13 4.59 -5.01
CA ASP A 77 -1.57 4.87 -4.91
C ASP A 77 -2.34 3.61 -4.48
N SER A 78 -2.04 2.45 -5.07
CA SER A 78 -2.62 1.17 -4.68
C SER A 78 -2.29 0.80 -3.23
N LEU A 79 -1.02 0.91 -2.82
CA LEU A 79 -0.61 0.63 -1.44
C LEU A 79 -1.27 1.58 -0.43
N HIS A 80 -1.46 2.86 -0.78
CA HIS A 80 -2.17 3.81 0.07
C HIS A 80 -3.65 3.49 0.18
N ALA A 81 -4.31 3.12 -0.92
CA ALA A 81 -5.71 2.67 -0.89
C ALA A 81 -5.88 1.43 -0.01
N GLN A 82 -4.98 0.45 -0.15
CA GLN A 82 -4.97 -0.76 0.69
C GLN A 82 -4.77 -0.44 2.18
N LEU A 83 -3.85 0.49 2.49
CA LEU A 83 -3.63 0.91 3.88
C LEU A 83 -4.86 1.62 4.45
N GLN A 84 -5.51 2.48 3.67
CA GLN A 84 -6.72 3.18 4.07
C GLN A 84 -7.89 2.22 4.29
N GLU A 85 -8.02 1.18 3.46
CA GLU A 85 -9.01 0.12 3.63
C GLU A 85 -8.82 -0.59 4.97
N LEU A 86 -7.59 -0.99 5.31
CA LEU A 86 -7.27 -1.61 6.60
C LEU A 86 -7.56 -0.67 7.77
N ASP A 87 -7.10 0.58 7.70
CA ASP A 87 -7.32 1.56 8.77
C ASP A 87 -8.82 1.84 8.95
N ALA A 88 -9.64 1.85 7.89
CA ALA A 88 -11.09 2.02 8.01
C ALA A 88 -11.77 0.89 8.80
N HIS A 89 -11.39 -0.36 8.56
CA HIS A 89 -11.95 -1.50 9.29
C HIS A 89 -11.46 -1.58 10.74
N ILE A 90 -10.27 -1.06 11.04
CA ILE A 90 -9.75 -0.92 12.41
C ILE A 90 -10.44 0.24 13.14
N VAL A 91 -10.62 1.41 12.49
CA VAL A 91 -11.18 2.63 13.09
C VAL A 91 -12.68 2.52 13.39
N VAL A 92 -13.43 1.67 12.68
CA VAL A 92 -14.84 1.36 13.02
C VAL A 92 -14.98 0.74 14.43
N LYS A 93 -13.91 0.21 15.03
CA LYS A 93 -13.90 -0.26 16.43
C LYS A 93 -13.28 0.72 17.45
N GLY A 94 -12.80 1.89 16.99
CA GLY A 94 -12.16 2.89 17.86
C GLY A 94 -13.09 4.01 18.35
N HIS A 95 -14.39 3.96 18.06
CA HIS A 95 -15.33 5.03 18.42
C HIS A 95 -16.27 4.70 19.60
N ASP A 96 -16.01 3.65 20.39
CA ASP A 96 -16.82 3.34 21.59
C ASP A 96 -16.09 3.51 22.94
N ASP A 97 -14.86 4.04 22.97
CA ASP A 97 -14.22 4.43 24.24
C ASP A 97 -13.74 5.89 24.17
N SER A 98 -14.71 6.80 24.18
CA SER A 98 -14.51 8.19 24.57
C SER A 98 -15.66 8.62 25.47
N LYS A 99 -15.66 8.13 26.72
CA LYS A 99 -16.09 8.92 27.89
C LYS A 99 -15.56 8.35 29.20
#